data_AF-A0A4S4B4T3-F1
#
_entry.id   AF-A0A4S4B4T3-F1
#
_cell.length_a   1.000
_cell.length_b   1.000
_cell.length_c   1.000
_cell.angle_alpha   90.00
_cell.angle_beta   90.00
_cell.angle_gamma   90.00
#
_symmetry.space_group_name_H-M   'P 1'
#
loop_
_entity.id
_entity.type
_entity.pdbx_description
1 polymer ?
#
loop_
_entity_poly.entity_id
_entity_poly.type
_entity_poly.pdbx_seq_one_letter_code
_entity_poly.pdbx_strand_id
1 'polypeptide(L)'
;MTRYSQFTAYELMARYRELGLAGLRDGRQGNRGAPRVLTAEEQQALAARLQADVEQGIVWSGKDVQTWVHEQCGQTVYLGRTYEFMRAAGFSPQKPRPRHVKGDEAAKTDFKTKG
;
A
#
# COMPACT_ATOMS: atom_id res chain seq x y z
N MET A 1 -11.11 19.64 -36.66
CA MET A 1 -11.55 18.22 -36.68
C MET A 1 -11.24 17.61 -35.33
N THR A 2 -12.24 17.09 -34.63
CA THR A 2 -12.07 16.37 -33.36
C THR A 2 -11.38 15.03 -33.63
N ARG A 3 -10.39 14.68 -32.80
CA ARG A 3 -9.46 13.55 -33.00
C ARG A 3 -10.06 12.16 -32.71
N TYR A 4 -11.39 12.03 -32.76
CA TYR A 4 -12.11 10.80 -32.43
C TYR A 4 -12.29 9.91 -33.66
N SER A 5 -12.18 8.59 -33.46
CA SER A 5 -12.65 7.62 -34.45
C SER A 5 -14.15 7.81 -34.69
N GLN A 6 -14.61 7.55 -35.92
CA GLN A 6 -16.04 7.60 -36.27
C GLN A 6 -16.88 6.74 -35.31
N PHE A 7 -16.37 5.57 -34.92
CA PHE A 7 -17.03 4.68 -33.96
C PHE A 7 -17.30 5.38 -32.61
N THR A 8 -16.28 6.05 -32.05
CA THR A 8 -16.40 6.77 -30.77
C THR A 8 -17.39 7.92 -30.87
N ALA A 9 -17.45 8.61 -32.00
CA ALA A 9 -18.42 9.68 -32.23
C ALA A 9 -19.87 9.15 -32.24
N TYR A 10 -20.11 8.01 -32.91
CA TYR A 10 -21.43 7.37 -32.91
C TYR A 10 -21.86 6.86 -31.53
N GLU A 11 -20.93 6.25 -30.77
CA GLU A 11 -21.20 5.78 -29.41
C GLU A 11 -21.56 6.94 -28.46
N LEU A 12 -20.83 8.06 -28.56
CA LEU A 12 -21.14 9.29 -27.81
C LEU A 12 -22.52 9.85 -28.17
N MET A 13 -22.87 9.87 -29.46
CA MET A 13 -24.20 10.33 -29.90
C MET A 13 -25.32 9.41 -29.40
N ALA A 14 -25.12 8.09 -29.42
CA ALA A 14 -26.10 7.13 -28.89
C ALA A 14 -26.32 7.32 -27.38
N ARG A 15 -25.23 7.38 -26.60
CA ARG A 15 -25.29 7.65 -25.16
C ARG A 15 -25.97 8.97 -24.82
N TYR A 16 -25.70 10.03 -25.59
CA TYR A 16 -26.36 11.31 -25.39
C TYR A 16 -27.87 11.23 -25.67
N ARG A 17 -28.28 10.53 -26.72
CA ARG A 17 -29.71 10.36 -27.04
C ARG A 17 -30.47 9.60 -25.95
N GLU A 18 -29.83 8.62 -25.30
CA GLU A 18 -30.45 7.79 -24.26
C GLU A 18 -30.42 8.41 -22.87
N LEU A 19 -29.28 9.00 -22.48
CA LEU A 19 -29.00 9.41 -21.10
C LEU A 19 -28.82 10.93 -20.95
N GLY A 20 -28.97 11.69 -22.04
CA GLY A 20 -28.72 13.13 -22.08
C GLY A 20 -27.28 13.49 -21.72
N LEU A 21 -27.10 14.66 -21.09
CA LEU A 21 -25.79 15.14 -20.65
C LEU A 21 -25.11 14.20 -19.63
N ALA A 22 -25.89 13.44 -18.85
CA ALA A 22 -25.33 12.47 -17.90
C ALA A 22 -24.55 11.35 -18.60
N GLY A 23 -24.95 10.97 -19.82
CA GLY A 23 -24.25 9.98 -20.65
C GLY A 23 -22.90 10.44 -21.21
N LEU A 24 -22.59 11.73 -21.11
CA LEU A 24 -21.31 12.31 -21.54
C LEU A 24 -20.29 12.47 -20.40
N ARG A 25 -20.70 12.22 -19.14
CA ARG A 25 -19.80 12.29 -17.98
C ARG A 25 -18.75 11.18 -18.04
N ASP A 26 -17.55 11.43 -17.50
CA ASP A 26 -16.56 10.39 -17.27
C ASP A 26 -17.11 9.33 -16.29
N GLY A 27 -17.40 8.14 -16.82
CA GLY A 27 -17.93 7.01 -16.07
C GLY A 27 -16.93 6.36 -15.12
N ARG A 28 -15.63 6.70 -15.20
CA ARG A 28 -14.58 6.08 -14.36
C ARG A 28 -14.79 6.32 -12.87
N GLN A 29 -15.46 7.42 -12.50
CA GLN A 29 -15.76 7.73 -11.10
C GLN A 29 -16.65 6.68 -10.43
N GLY A 30 -17.47 5.96 -11.21
CA GLY A 30 -18.30 4.86 -10.71
C GLY A 30 -17.60 3.49 -10.72
N ASN A 31 -16.42 3.39 -11.33
CA ASN A 31 -15.70 2.11 -11.39
C ASN A 31 -15.15 1.78 -10.00
N ARG A 32 -15.63 0.69 -9.40
CA ARG A 32 -15.15 0.19 -8.10
C ARG A 32 -13.68 -0.25 -8.11
N GLY A 33 -13.04 -0.28 -9.30
CA GLY A 33 -11.68 -0.77 -9.49
C GLY A 33 -11.61 -2.29 -9.32
N ALA A 34 -10.40 -2.83 -9.40
CA ALA A 34 -10.14 -4.22 -9.05
C ALA A 34 -10.40 -4.45 -7.55
N PRO A 35 -10.87 -5.64 -7.14
CA PRO A 35 -11.05 -5.96 -5.73
C PRO A 35 -9.73 -5.81 -4.97
N ARG A 36 -9.83 -5.45 -3.68
CA ARG A 36 -8.66 -5.39 -2.82
C ARG A 36 -8.11 -6.80 -2.62
N VAL A 37 -6.78 -6.90 -2.54
CA VAL A 37 -6.08 -8.17 -2.31
C VAL A 37 -6.33 -8.71 -0.90
N LEU A 38 -6.38 -7.82 0.08
CA LEU A 38 -6.83 -8.13 1.44
C LEU A 38 -8.19 -7.51 1.67
N THR A 39 -9.07 -8.27 2.29
CA THR A 39 -10.30 -7.74 2.91
C THR A 39 -9.96 -6.78 4.04
N ALA A 40 -10.95 -6.00 4.48
CA ALA A 40 -10.77 -5.10 5.61
C ALA A 40 -10.41 -5.87 6.90
N GLU A 41 -10.99 -7.04 7.09
CA GLU A 41 -10.76 -7.91 8.25
C GLU A 41 -9.35 -8.50 8.24
N GLU A 42 -8.89 -9.02 7.09
CA GLU A 42 -7.51 -9.53 6.95
C GLU A 42 -6.47 -8.43 7.16
N GLN A 43 -6.73 -7.23 6.63
CA GLN A 43 -5.85 -6.08 6.84
C GLN A 43 -5.80 -5.67 8.32
N GLN A 44 -6.92 -5.75 9.03
CA GLN A 44 -6.98 -5.46 10.47
C GLN A 44 -6.26 -6.53 11.29
N ALA A 45 -6.39 -7.81 10.92
CA ALA A 45 -5.69 -8.92 11.55
C ALA A 45 -4.17 -8.79 11.38
N LEU A 46 -3.71 -8.40 10.18
CA LEU A 46 -2.30 -8.10 9.93
C LEU A 46 -1.81 -6.94 10.82
N ALA A 47 -2.59 -5.86 10.92
CA ALA A 47 -2.23 -4.71 11.74
C ALA A 47 -2.12 -5.07 13.24
N ALA A 48 -3.08 -5.83 13.76
CA ALA A 48 -3.06 -6.30 15.15
C ALA A 48 -1.85 -7.19 15.42
N ARG A 49 -1.51 -8.09 14.48
CA ARG A 49 -0.35 -8.96 14.62
C ARG A 49 0.96 -8.20 14.61
N LEU A 50 1.14 -7.29 13.66
CA LEU A 50 2.34 -6.45 13.58
C LEU A 50 2.52 -5.62 14.85
N GLN A 51 1.43 -5.06 15.39
CA GLN A 51 1.48 -4.28 16.63
C GLN A 51 1.92 -5.13 17.83
N ALA A 52 1.33 -6.31 18.02
CA ALA A 52 1.68 -7.21 19.11
C ALA A 52 3.14 -7.68 19.06
N ASP A 53 3.65 -7.96 17.86
CA ASP A 53 5.04 -8.40 17.67
C ASP A 53 6.03 -7.23 17.89
N VAL A 54 5.68 -6.02 17.47
CA VAL A 54 6.51 -4.82 17.70
C VAL A 54 6.59 -4.45 19.17
N GLU A 55 5.51 -4.61 19.93
CA GLU A 55 5.51 -4.44 21.38
C GLU A 55 6.46 -5.42 22.09
N GLN A 56 6.72 -6.58 21.47
CA GLN A 56 7.71 -7.56 21.92
C GLN A 56 9.12 -7.32 21.33
N GLY A 57 9.31 -6.26 20.54
CA GLY A 57 10.57 -5.92 19.90
C GLY A 57 10.87 -6.71 18.62
N ILE A 58 9.89 -7.45 18.08
CA ILE A 58 10.02 -8.21 16.83
C ILE A 58 9.67 -7.30 15.66
N VAL A 59 10.60 -7.16 14.70
CA VAL A 59 10.41 -6.34 13.50
C VAL A 59 10.19 -7.24 12.29
N TRP A 60 9.12 -6.98 11.54
CA TRP A 60 8.80 -7.73 10.34
C TRP A 60 9.45 -7.13 9.09
N SER A 61 10.02 -7.99 8.26
CA SER A 61 10.40 -7.66 6.89
C SER A 61 9.21 -7.81 5.94
N GLY A 62 9.34 -7.25 4.73
CA GLY A 62 8.32 -7.45 3.69
C GLY A 62 8.12 -8.93 3.30
N LYS A 63 9.13 -9.79 3.52
CA LYS A 63 9.04 -11.23 3.27
C LYS A 63 8.22 -11.94 4.36
N ASP A 64 8.35 -11.53 5.61
CA ASP A 64 7.57 -12.09 6.72
C ASP A 64 6.08 -11.79 6.52
N VAL A 65 5.75 -10.56 6.09
CA VAL A 65 4.39 -10.18 5.70
C VAL A 65 3.91 -11.02 4.50
N GLN A 66 4.77 -11.28 3.51
CA GLN A 66 4.41 -12.09 2.35
C GLN A 66 4.03 -13.52 2.75
N THR A 67 4.86 -14.13 3.60
CA THR A 67 4.62 -15.47 4.16
C THR A 67 3.32 -15.49 4.96
N TRP A 68 3.13 -14.52 5.86
CA TRP A 68 1.92 -14.45 6.67
C TRP A 68 0.65 -14.28 5.83
N VAL A 69 0.69 -13.41 4.81
CA VAL A 69 -0.46 -13.22 3.89
C VAL A 69 -0.76 -14.50 3.11
N HIS A 70 0.27 -15.23 2.69
CA HIS A 70 0.09 -16.52 2.04
C HIS A 70 -0.53 -17.55 3.01
N GLU A 71 -0.01 -17.67 4.23
CA GLU A 71 -0.43 -18.66 5.21
C GLU A 71 -1.82 -18.38 5.82
N GLN A 72 -2.12 -17.11 6.13
CA GLN A 72 -3.35 -16.74 6.84
C GLN A 72 -4.49 -16.31 5.92
N CYS A 73 -4.17 -15.72 4.77
CA CYS A 73 -5.18 -15.20 3.82
C CYS A 73 -5.26 -16.04 2.53
N GLY A 74 -4.34 -16.97 2.31
CA GLY A 74 -4.28 -17.78 1.09
C GLY A 74 -3.94 -16.98 -0.18
N GLN A 75 -3.39 -15.77 -0.02
CA GLN A 75 -3.11 -14.86 -1.14
C GLN A 75 -1.62 -14.84 -1.47
N THR A 76 -1.28 -14.97 -2.75
CA THR A 76 0.09 -14.79 -3.23
C THR A 76 0.28 -13.35 -3.71
N VAL A 77 1.16 -12.61 -3.05
CA VAL A 77 1.39 -11.19 -3.33
C VAL A 77 2.85 -10.92 -3.68
N TYR A 78 3.11 -9.94 -4.54
CA TYR A 78 4.48 -9.48 -4.79
C TYR A 78 5.05 -8.75 -3.57
N LEU A 79 6.37 -8.81 -3.37
CA LEU A 79 7.05 -8.15 -2.26
C LEU A 79 6.77 -6.64 -2.18
N GLY A 80 6.60 -5.95 -3.30
CA GLY A 80 6.22 -4.52 -3.28
C GLY A 80 4.88 -4.25 -2.59
N ARG A 81 3.94 -5.19 -2.73
CA ARG A 81 2.59 -5.10 -2.17
C ARG A 81 2.60 -5.17 -0.64
N THR A 82 3.54 -5.91 -0.06
CA THR A 82 3.59 -6.08 1.39
C THR A 82 3.90 -4.76 2.10
N TYR A 83 4.71 -3.89 1.51
CA TYR A 83 4.95 -2.55 2.05
C TYR A 83 3.72 -1.63 1.97
N GLU A 84 2.80 -1.85 1.03
CA GLU A 84 1.51 -1.16 1.03
C GLU A 84 0.67 -1.61 2.23
N PHE A 85 0.61 -2.91 2.52
CA PHE A 85 -0.12 -3.44 3.66
C PHE A 85 0.47 -2.99 5.00
N MET A 86 1.81 -2.95 5.11
CA MET A 86 2.49 -2.41 6.28
C MET A 86 2.16 -0.92 6.50
N ARG A 87 2.17 -0.10 5.43
CA ARG A 87 1.73 1.31 5.52
C ARG A 87 0.27 1.45 5.91
N ALA A 88 -0.61 0.61 5.37
CA ALA A 88 -2.02 0.60 5.74
C ALA A 88 -2.22 0.21 7.21
N ALA A 89 -1.33 -0.60 7.78
CA ALA A 89 -1.27 -0.94 9.20
C ALA A 89 -0.58 0.14 10.07
N GLY A 90 -0.16 1.27 9.51
CA GLY A 90 0.48 2.37 10.25
C GLY A 90 2.00 2.28 10.35
N PHE A 91 2.64 1.30 9.71
CA PHE A 91 4.10 1.13 9.72
C PHE A 91 4.77 1.91 8.60
N SER A 92 5.90 2.55 8.91
CA SER A 92 6.78 3.16 7.91
C SER A 92 8.08 2.35 7.78
N PRO A 93 8.57 2.10 6.55
CA PRO A 93 9.91 1.55 6.35
C PRO A 93 10.96 2.39 7.07
N GLN A 94 11.69 1.79 8.01
CA GLN A 94 12.79 2.45 8.70
C GLN A 94 14.09 2.12 7.99
N LYS A 95 14.83 3.14 7.54
CA LYS A 95 16.18 2.97 7.00
C LYS A 95 17.18 3.10 8.16
N PRO A 96 18.00 2.08 8.47
CA PRO A 96 19.05 2.22 9.46
C PRO A 96 19.97 3.37 9.07
N ARG A 97 20.29 4.25 10.03
CA ARG A 97 21.21 5.36 9.79
C ARG A 97 22.58 4.76 9.40
N PRO A 98 23.19 5.17 8.25
CA PRO A 98 24.50 4.67 7.86
C PRO A 98 25.51 4.88 9.01
N ARG A 99 26.08 3.80 9.53
CA ARG A 99 27.14 3.87 10.54
C ARG A 99 28.47 3.98 9.82
N HIS A 100 29.17 5.10 9.99
CA HIS A 100 30.50 5.33 9.44
C HIS A 100 31.52 4.43 10.16
N VAL A 101 32.32 3.67 9.41
CA VAL A 101 33.26 2.65 9.93
C VAL A 101 34.37 3.25 10.80
N LYS A 102 34.69 4.54 10.65
CA LYS A 102 35.67 5.26 11.51
C LYS A 102 35.05 5.94 12.74
N GLY A 103 33.83 5.59 13.13
CA GLY A 103 33.21 6.10 14.36
C GLY A 103 33.80 5.37 15.56
N ASP A 104 34.89 5.92 16.09
CA ASP A 104 35.59 5.50 17.30
C ASP A 104 34.60 5.09 18.41
N GLU A 105 34.61 3.82 18.82
CA GLU A 105 33.71 3.27 19.84
C GLU A 105 33.87 4.01 21.19
N ALA A 106 35.07 4.52 21.46
CA ALA A 106 35.42 5.26 22.68
C ALA A 106 34.71 6.62 22.80
N ALA A 107 34.31 7.25 21.70
CA ALA A 107 33.65 8.57 21.73
C ALA A 107 32.14 8.49 22.02
N LYS A 108 31.54 7.30 22.02
CA LYS A 108 30.09 7.11 22.26
C LYS A 108 29.73 6.89 23.73
N THR A 109 30.68 6.55 24.59
CA THR A 109 30.41 6.31 26.03
C THR A 109 30.27 7.60 26.85
N ASP A 110 30.65 8.75 26.30
CA ASP A 110 30.71 10.01 27.06
C ASP A 110 29.49 10.93 26.93
N PHE A 111 28.45 10.53 26.20
CA PHE A 111 27.16 11.24 26.23
C PHE A 111 26.11 10.48 27.04
N LYS A 112 26.43 10.20 28.30
CA LYS A 112 25.41 10.00 29.33
C LYS A 112 25.05 11.38 29.87
N THR A 113 24.07 12.04 29.25
CA THR A 113 23.48 13.27 29.81
C THR A 113 22.98 12.96 31.22
N LYS A 114 23.63 13.58 32.20
CA LYS A 114 23.10 13.80 33.54
C LYS A 114 21.94 14.81 33.45
N GLY A 115 20.85 14.53 34.16
CA GLY A 115 19.83 15.51 34.53
C GLY A 115 18.68 15.62 33.56
#